data_AF-A0A453CAY8-F1
#
_entry.id   AF-A0A453CAY8-F1
#
_cell.length_a   1.000
_cell.length_b   1.000
_cell.length_c   1.000
_cell.angle_alpha   90.00
_cell.angle_beta   90.00
_cell.angle_gamma   90.00
#
_symmetry.space_group_name_H-M   'P 1'
#
loop_
_entity.id
_entity.type
_entity.pdbx_description
1 polymer ?
#
loop_
_entity_poly.entity_id
_entity_poly.type
_entity_poly.pdbx_seq_one_letter_code
_entity_poly.pdbx_strand_id
1 'polypeptide(L)'
;MKKPDPSIYITAAKKLGLESKNCLVVEDSVIGLQAAKGAGMSCIITYTPSTANQDFKDAIATYPDLSNVRLEDLKLLLQESLVTG
;
A
#
# COMPACT_ATOMS: atom_id res chain seq x y z
N MET A 1 3.18 -7.40 -16.80
CA MET A 1 2.49 -8.03 -15.65
C MET A 1 1.39 -7.09 -15.19
N LYS A 2 0.24 -7.61 -14.77
CA LYS A 2 -0.94 -6.83 -14.40
C LYS A 2 -1.36 -7.21 -12.98
N LYS A 3 -1.74 -6.23 -12.16
CA LYS A 3 -2.38 -6.44 -10.85
C LYS A 3 -3.52 -7.48 -10.98
N PRO A 4 -3.68 -8.43 -10.04
CA PRO A 4 -3.09 -8.46 -8.70
C PRO A 4 -1.68 -9.09 -8.60
N ASP A 5 -1.01 -9.35 -9.74
CA ASP A 5 0.40 -9.78 -9.71
C ASP A 5 1.28 -8.73 -8.99
N PRO A 6 2.08 -9.14 -7.98
CA PRO A 6 2.85 -8.22 -7.14
C PRO A 6 4.12 -7.68 -7.80
N SER A 7 4.52 -8.24 -8.95
CA SER A 7 5.84 -8.03 -9.52
C SER A 7 6.13 -6.59 -9.92
N ILE A 8 5.10 -5.77 -10.14
CA ILE A 8 5.28 -4.34 -10.40
C ILE A 8 5.91 -3.63 -9.18
N TYR A 9 5.45 -3.94 -7.96
CA TYR A 9 5.99 -3.36 -6.74
C TYR A 9 7.33 -3.97 -6.37
N ILE A 10 7.47 -5.29 -6.51
CA ILE A 10 8.76 -5.98 -6.26
C ILE A 10 9.85 -5.38 -7.18
N THR A 11 9.52 -5.13 -8.44
CA THR A 11 10.45 -4.49 -9.39
C THR A 11 10.80 -3.07 -8.97
N ALA A 12 9.82 -2.28 -8.52
CA ALA A 12 10.05 -0.92 -8.03
C ALA A 12 10.99 -0.90 -6.81
N ALA A 13 10.72 -1.72 -5.79
CA ALA A 13 11.57 -1.82 -4.61
C ALA A 13 13.00 -2.25 -4.95
N LYS A 14 13.16 -3.27 -5.82
CA LYS A 14 14.48 -3.70 -6.30
C LYS A 14 15.25 -2.59 -7.01
N LYS A 15 14.58 -1.79 -7.86
CA LYS A 15 15.21 -0.66 -8.55
C LYS A 15 15.65 0.45 -7.60
N LEU A 16 14.98 0.60 -6.47
CA LEU A 16 15.30 1.59 -5.43
C LEU A 16 16.27 1.05 -4.36
N GLY A 17 16.64 -0.24 -4.42
CA GLY A 17 17.47 -0.87 -3.39
C GLY A 17 16.78 -0.98 -2.03
N LEU A 18 15.44 -1.04 -2.01
CA LEU A 18 14.62 -1.12 -0.80
C LEU A 18 14.09 -2.53 -0.57
N GLU A 19 13.94 -2.92 0.69
CA GLU A 19 13.23 -4.13 1.10
C GLU A 19 11.72 -3.86 1.13
N SER A 20 10.89 -4.84 0.78
CA SER A 20 9.43 -4.68 0.74
C SER A 20 8.82 -4.18 2.05
N LYS A 21 9.33 -4.64 3.21
CA LYS A 21 8.86 -4.18 4.53
C LYS A 21 9.12 -2.70 4.81
N ASN A 22 10.02 -2.07 4.06
CA ASN A 22 10.33 -0.64 4.17
C ASN A 22 9.55 0.20 3.13
N CYS A 23 8.62 -0.42 2.40
CA CYS A 23 7.81 0.23 1.37
C CYS A 23 6.36 0.37 1.84
N LEU A 24 5.80 1.56 1.63
CA LEU A 24 4.38 1.85 1.77
C LEU A 24 3.79 2.14 0.40
N VAL A 25 2.81 1.35 -0.01
CA VAL A 25 2.09 1.52 -1.27
C VAL A 25 0.85 2.38 -1.06
N VAL A 26 0.55 3.25 -2.02
CA VAL A 26 -0.70 4.02 -2.09
C VAL A 26 -1.49 3.52 -3.30
N GLU A 27 -2.70 3.03 -3.09
CA GLU A 27 -3.56 2.49 -4.14
C GLU A 27 -5.00 3.01 -4.05
N ASP A 28 -5.78 2.79 -5.11
CA ASP A 28 -7.18 3.19 -5.19
C ASP A 28 -8.13 2.01 -5.43
N SER A 29 -7.62 0.77 -5.52
CA SER A 29 -8.40 -0.41 -5.91
C SER A 29 -7.96 -1.70 -5.19
N VAL A 30 -8.89 -2.66 -5.05
CA VAL A 30 -8.64 -3.94 -4.39
C VAL A 30 -7.60 -4.79 -5.12
N ILE A 31 -7.53 -4.72 -6.45
CA ILE A 31 -6.50 -5.42 -7.23
C ILE A 31 -5.11 -4.86 -6.95
N GLY A 32 -5.02 -3.55 -6.71
CA GLY A 32 -3.81 -2.86 -6.29
C GLY A 32 -3.39 -3.24 -4.88
N LEU A 33 -4.35 -3.25 -3.95
CA LEU A 33 -4.17 -3.70 -2.57
C LEU A 33 -3.62 -5.13 -2.51
N GLN A 34 -4.24 -6.05 -3.26
CA GLN A 34 -3.80 -7.44 -3.35
C GLN A 34 -2.37 -7.56 -3.90
N ALA A 35 -2.03 -6.79 -4.94
CA ALA A 35 -0.68 -6.78 -5.48
C ALA A 35 0.35 -6.22 -4.48
N ALA A 36 0.02 -5.17 -3.73
CA ALA A 36 0.91 -4.58 -2.73
C ALA A 36 1.18 -5.57 -1.59
N LYS A 37 0.13 -6.22 -1.09
CA LYS A 37 0.24 -7.28 -0.07
C LYS A 37 1.03 -8.49 -0.58
N GLY A 38 0.76 -8.93 -1.81
CA GLY A 38 1.51 -10.01 -2.45
C GLY A 38 3.00 -9.70 -2.61
N ALA A 39 3.38 -8.42 -2.63
CA ALA A 39 4.78 -7.97 -2.64
C ALA A 39 5.41 -7.91 -1.25
N GLY A 40 4.65 -8.20 -0.18
CA GLY A 40 5.09 -8.06 1.21
C GLY A 40 5.20 -6.61 1.66
N MET A 41 4.39 -5.71 1.08
CA MET A 41 4.41 -4.28 1.39
C MET A 41 3.14 -3.86 2.11
N SER A 42 3.26 -2.89 3.01
CA SER A 42 2.13 -2.18 3.60
C SER A 42 1.41 -1.36 2.52
N CYS A 43 0.09 -1.18 2.65
CA CYS A 43 -0.71 -0.48 1.66
C CYS A 43 -1.81 0.38 2.30
N ILE A 44 -1.87 1.66 1.92
CA ILE A 44 -3.02 2.52 2.20
C ILE A 44 -3.89 2.67 0.96
N ILE A 45 -5.19 2.94 1.18
CA ILE A 45 -6.14 3.16 0.11
C ILE A 45 -6.61 4.62 0.08
N THR A 46 -6.61 5.20 -1.12
CA THR A 46 -7.32 6.43 -1.47
C THR A 46 -8.24 6.13 -2.65
N TYR A 47 -9.47 5.68 -2.35
CA TYR A 47 -10.38 5.19 -3.37
C TYR A 47 -11.00 6.32 -4.20
N THR A 48 -11.48 5.97 -5.40
CA THR A 48 -12.28 6.86 -6.23
C THR A 48 -13.77 6.50 -6.11
N PRO A 49 -14.71 7.31 -6.62
CA PRO A 49 -16.12 6.93 -6.65
C PRO A 49 -16.36 5.56 -7.33
N SER A 50 -15.54 5.18 -8.30
CA SER A 50 -15.66 3.90 -9.00
C SER A 50 -15.19 2.69 -8.20
N THR A 51 -14.40 2.90 -7.15
CA THR A 51 -13.83 1.84 -6.31
C THR A 51 -14.32 1.90 -4.86
N ALA A 52 -15.16 2.88 -4.51
CA ALA A 52 -15.64 3.13 -3.15
C ALA A 52 -16.35 1.93 -2.49
N ASN A 53 -16.96 1.04 -3.27
CA ASN A 53 -17.68 -0.14 -2.77
C ASN A 53 -16.83 -1.42 -2.76
N GLN A 54 -15.52 -1.33 -2.99
CA GLN A 54 -14.63 -2.49 -2.93
C GLN A 54 -14.23 -2.83 -1.48
N ASP A 55 -13.85 -4.08 -1.23
CA ASP A 55 -13.40 -4.53 0.09
C ASP A 55 -11.93 -4.15 0.31
N PHE A 56 -11.71 -3.16 1.19
CA PHE A 56 -10.39 -2.66 1.57
C PHE A 56 -9.94 -3.09 2.97
N LYS A 57 -10.56 -4.14 3.58
CA LYS A 57 -10.23 -4.59 4.96
C LYS A 57 -8.75 -4.90 5.21
N ASP A 58 -8.04 -5.16 4.13
CA ASP A 58 -6.65 -5.58 4.07
C ASP A 58 -5.67 -4.41 3.99
N ALA A 59 -6.17 -3.18 3.80
CA ALA A 59 -5.37 -1.97 3.84
C ALA A 59 -5.07 -1.59 5.30
N ILE A 60 -3.89 -1.02 5.55
CA ILE A 60 -3.52 -0.59 6.90
C ILE A 60 -4.19 0.74 7.29
N ALA A 61 -4.60 1.53 6.30
CA ALA A 61 -5.45 2.70 6.47
C ALA A 61 -6.18 3.03 5.16
N THR A 62 -7.32 3.68 5.28
CA THR A 62 -8.09 4.20 4.14
C THR A 62 -8.33 5.68 4.35
N TYR A 63 -8.01 6.48 3.35
CA TYR A 63 -8.19 7.93 3.33
C TYR A 63 -9.11 8.30 2.15
N PRO A 64 -10.07 9.23 2.31
CA PRO A 64 -10.84 9.73 1.17
C PRO A 64 -9.95 10.45 0.14
N ASP A 65 -8.95 11.17 0.63
CA ASP A 65 -7.91 11.85 -0.12
C ASP A 65 -6.69 12.12 0.78
N LEU A 66 -5.59 12.57 0.19
CA LEU A 66 -4.33 12.83 0.92
C LEU A 66 -4.11 14.31 1.29
N SER A 67 -5.09 15.19 1.10
CA SER A 67 -4.91 16.65 1.30
C SER A 67 -4.56 17.02 2.74
N ASN A 68 -5.01 16.21 3.70
CA ASN A 68 -4.75 16.37 5.13
C ASN A 68 -3.86 15.26 5.72
N VAL A 69 -3.17 14.50 4.87
CA VAL A 69 -2.26 13.44 5.30
C VAL A 69 -0.83 13.94 5.20
N ARG A 70 -0.14 13.99 6.33
CA ARG A 70 1.25 14.45 6.38
C ARG A 70 2.20 13.26 6.24
N LEU A 71 3.43 13.53 5.82
CA LEU A 71 4.43 12.47 5.63
C LEU A 71 4.74 11.74 6.95
N GLU A 72 4.73 12.44 8.07
CA GLU A 72 4.89 11.84 9.39
C GLU A 72 3.78 10.83 9.74
N ASP A 73 2.54 11.10 9.33
CA ASP A 73 1.41 10.20 9.57
C ASP A 73 1.62 8.88 8.80
N LEU A 74 2.13 8.96 7.56
CA LEU A 74 2.50 7.81 6.75
C LEU A 74 3.73 7.05 7.28
N LYS A 75 4.67 7.73 7.93
CA LYS A 75 5.86 7.10 8.51
C LYS A 75 5.51 6.22 9.72
N LEU A 76 4.53 6.62 10.52
CA LEU A 76 4.06 5.82 11.66
C LEU A 76 3.52 4.47 11.21
N LEU A 77 2.77 4.48 10.10
CA LEU A 77 2.21 3.29 9.46
C LEU A 77 3.27 2.30 8.93
N LEU A 78 4.46 2.80 8.57
CA LEU A 78 5.61 1.96 8.20
C LEU A 78 6.31 1.32 9.41
N GLN A 79 6.21 1.93 10.59
CA GLN A 79 6.89 1.46 11.80
C GLN A 79 6.12 0.36 12.53
N GLU A 80 4.78 0.35 12.43
CA GLU A 80 3.95 -0.69 13.06
C GLU A 80 4.21 -2.10 12.49
N SER A 81 4.66 -2.21 11.23
CA SER A 81 5.00 -3.52 10.62
C SER A 81 6.31 -4.13 11.12
N LEU A 82 7.06 -3.45 12.00
CA LEU A 82 8.33 -3.92 12.57
C LEU A 82 8.18 -4.56 13.96
N VAL A 83 6.97 -4.55 14.57
CA VAL A 83 6.78 -4.94 15.98
C VAL A 83 6.30 -6.38 16.17
N THR A 84 5.97 -7.13 15.12
CA THR A 84 5.68 -8.57 15.24
C THR A 84 6.89 -9.39 14.82
N GLY A 85 7.79 -9.58 15.78
CA GLY A 85 8.76 -10.68 15.82
C GLY A 85 8.27 -11.77 16.76
#